data_AF-C1AD20-F1
#
_entry.id   AF-C1AD20-F1
#
_cell.length_a   1.000
_cell.length_b   1.000
_cell.length_c   1.000
_cell.angle_alpha   90.00
_cell.angle_beta   90.00
_cell.angle_gamma   90.00
#
_symmetry.space_group_name_H-M   'P 1'
#
loop_
_entity.id
_entity.type
_entity.pdbx_description
1 polymer ?
#
loop_
_entity_poly.entity_id
_entity_poly.type
_entity_poly.pdbx_seq_one_letter_code
_entity_poly.pdbx_strand_id
1 'polypeptide(L)'
;MARRFTPALSARLFTLFTGAVVVFQLALLAGAPWGALTQGGRTSGVLPDGARAVAAFSAVLLMAFILVVRARAGLRVPTWALRTGRFIWGVVAYGAIGIVANAITPSALERMIWLPVVVVMFCTSVHVARRRSVPLSNENL
;
A
#
# COMPACT_ATOMS: atom_id res chain seq x y z
N MET A 1 10.84 -26.15 -14.94
CA MET A 1 11.14 -25.50 -13.64
C MET A 1 10.31 -24.20 -13.55
N ALA A 2 9.13 -24.22 -12.94
CA ALA A 2 8.34 -23.00 -12.75
C ALA A 2 8.97 -22.17 -11.63
N ARG A 3 9.42 -20.93 -11.93
CA ARG A 3 9.92 -19.99 -10.90
C ARG A 3 8.81 -19.78 -9.86
N ARG A 4 8.94 -20.38 -8.69
CA ARG A 4 8.03 -20.11 -7.57
C ARG A 4 8.26 -18.65 -7.14
N PHE A 5 7.27 -17.78 -7.37
CA PHE A 5 7.29 -16.43 -6.82
C PHE A 5 7.43 -16.50 -5.29
N THR A 6 8.51 -15.92 -4.77
CA THR A 6 8.77 -15.91 -3.33
C THR A 6 7.94 -14.80 -2.65
N PRO A 7 7.46 -15.01 -1.42
CA PRO A 7 6.76 -13.97 -0.66
C PRO A 7 7.58 -12.68 -0.52
N ALA A 8 8.91 -12.81 -0.48
CA ALA A 8 9.85 -11.70 -0.46
C ALA A 8 9.77 -10.82 -1.71
N LEU A 9 9.64 -11.40 -2.92
CA LEU A 9 9.48 -10.63 -4.14
C LEU A 9 8.15 -9.88 -4.15
N SER A 10 7.05 -10.53 -3.78
CA SER A 10 5.74 -9.87 -3.66
C SER A 10 5.76 -8.72 -2.65
N ALA A 11 6.41 -8.91 -1.50
CA ALA A 11 6.55 -7.85 -0.49
C ALA A 11 7.41 -6.67 -0.98
N ARG A 12 8.48 -6.93 -1.75
CA ARG A 12 9.29 -5.86 -2.38
C ARG A 12 8.49 -5.08 -3.42
N LEU A 13 7.72 -5.77 -4.26
CA LEU A 13 6.84 -5.12 -5.24
C LEU A 13 5.78 -4.28 -4.53
N PHE A 14 5.10 -4.84 -3.52
CA PHE A 14 4.16 -4.07 -2.69
C PHE A 14 4.85 -2.82 -2.12
N THR A 15 6.02 -2.98 -1.51
CA THR A 15 6.79 -1.86 -0.93
C THR A 15 7.15 -0.80 -1.96
N LEU A 16 7.56 -1.19 -3.17
CA LEU A 16 7.93 -0.28 -4.25
C LEU A 16 6.73 0.57 -4.68
N PHE A 17 5.61 -0.07 -5.01
CA PHE A 17 4.41 0.63 -5.48
C PHE A 17 3.79 1.48 -4.38
N THR A 18 3.64 0.95 -3.17
CA THR A 18 3.13 1.71 -2.03
C THR A 18 4.07 2.85 -1.64
N GLY A 19 5.39 2.65 -1.72
CA GLY A 19 6.39 3.69 -1.48
C GLY A 19 6.29 4.84 -2.48
N ALA A 20 6.08 4.54 -3.77
CA ALA A 20 5.83 5.57 -4.78
C ALA A 20 4.55 6.37 -4.47
N VAL A 21 3.48 5.72 -4.00
CA VAL A 21 2.26 6.41 -3.56
C VAL A 21 2.55 7.28 -2.33
N VAL A 22 3.32 6.81 -1.35
CA VAL A 22 3.71 7.63 -0.19
C VAL A 22 4.48 8.87 -0.62
N VAL A 23 5.46 8.74 -1.53
CA VAL A 23 6.21 9.90 -2.07
C VAL A 23 5.26 10.88 -2.77
N PHE A 24 4.30 10.39 -3.54
CA PHE A 24 3.27 11.22 -4.15
C PHE A 24 2.44 11.98 -3.10
N GLN A 25 1.98 11.31 -2.02
CA GLN A 25 1.25 11.97 -0.94
C GLN A 25 2.10 13.05 -0.23
N LEU A 26 3.38 12.78 0.00
CA LEU A 26 4.30 13.76 0.60
C LEU A 26 4.54 14.96 -0.33
N ALA A 27 4.63 14.74 -1.64
CA ALA A 27 4.73 15.82 -2.63
C ALA A 27 3.48 16.71 -2.62
N LEU A 28 2.29 16.11 -2.52
CA LEU A 28 1.03 16.85 -2.37
C LEU A 28 1.01 17.70 -1.09
N LEU A 29 1.51 17.16 0.03
CA LEU A 29 1.69 17.89 1.28
C LEU A 29 2.62 19.10 1.13
N ALA A 30 3.72 18.91 0.39
CA ALA A 30 4.69 19.95 0.09
C ALA A 30 4.17 21.00 -0.92
N GLY A 31 2.97 20.81 -1.48
CA GLY A 31 2.34 21.77 -2.39
C GLY A 31 2.56 21.47 -3.87
N ALA A 32 2.89 20.23 -4.24
CA ALA A 32 2.94 19.83 -5.65
C ALA A 32 1.57 20.07 -6.33
N PRO A 33 1.54 20.64 -7.55
CA PRO A 33 0.31 21.00 -8.24
C PRO A 33 -0.35 19.79 -8.94
N TRP A 34 -0.50 18.67 -8.23
CA TRP A 34 -0.99 17.40 -8.75
C TRP A 34 -2.36 16.99 -8.20
N GLY A 35 -3.14 17.95 -7.69
CA GLY A 35 -4.49 17.71 -7.16
C GLY A 35 -5.42 17.03 -8.17
N ALA A 36 -5.23 17.27 -9.48
CA ALA A 36 -6.04 16.65 -10.54
C ALA A 36 -5.80 15.13 -10.65
N LEU A 37 -4.66 14.66 -10.12
CA LEU A 37 -4.30 13.24 -10.08
C LEU A 37 -4.77 12.57 -8.79
N THR A 38 -5.61 13.18 -7.95
CA THR A 38 -6.05 12.53 -6.72
C THR A 38 -7.43 13.01 -6.28
N GLN A 39 -7.99 12.34 -5.27
CA GLN A 39 -9.23 12.74 -4.60
C GLN A 39 -10.40 13.02 -5.56
N GLY A 40 -10.50 12.24 -6.65
CA GLY A 40 -11.55 12.37 -7.66
C GLY A 40 -11.36 13.52 -8.64
N GLY A 41 -10.17 14.14 -8.68
CA GLY A 41 -9.78 15.14 -9.67
C GLY A 41 -10.47 16.48 -9.43
N ARG A 42 -10.98 16.70 -8.21
CA ARG A 42 -11.82 17.86 -7.86
C ARG A 42 -11.05 19.17 -7.77
N THR A 43 -9.74 19.10 -7.57
CA THR A 43 -8.87 20.27 -7.43
C THR A 43 -7.85 20.27 -8.57
N SER A 44 -7.85 21.31 -9.39
CA SER A 44 -6.74 21.55 -10.32
C SER A 44 -5.57 22.22 -9.58
N GLY A 45 -4.34 21.79 -9.86
CA GLY A 45 -3.16 22.36 -9.22
C GLY A 45 -2.97 21.90 -7.77
N VAL A 46 -2.71 22.85 -6.87
CA VAL A 46 -2.29 22.57 -5.48
C VAL A 46 -3.49 22.23 -4.59
N LEU A 47 -3.36 21.20 -3.74
CA LEU A 47 -4.43 20.83 -2.81
C LEU A 47 -4.66 21.89 -1.72
N PRO A 48 -5.93 22.19 -1.36
CA PRO A 48 -6.26 22.99 -0.19
C PRO A 48 -5.95 22.22 1.11
N ASP A 49 -5.82 22.93 2.22
CA ASP A 49 -5.30 22.38 3.49
C ASP A 49 -6.09 21.17 4.01
N GLY A 50 -7.43 21.21 3.93
CA GLY A 50 -8.27 20.08 4.33
C GLY A 50 -8.01 18.82 3.49
N ALA A 51 -7.73 18.99 2.20
CA ALA A 51 -7.40 17.89 1.31
C ALA A 51 -5.97 17.37 1.54
N ARG A 52 -5.03 18.24 1.94
CA ARG A 52 -3.69 17.84 2.39
C ARG A 52 -3.72 17.00 3.66
N ALA A 53 -4.64 17.27 4.61
CA ALA A 53 -4.79 16.43 5.80
C ALA A 53 -5.15 14.97 5.43
N VAL A 54 -6.00 14.78 4.42
CA VAL A 54 -6.34 13.45 3.90
C VAL A 54 -5.12 12.78 3.25
N ALA A 55 -4.32 13.52 2.47
CA ALA A 55 -3.07 13.03 1.90
C ALA A 55 -2.06 12.62 3.01
N ALA A 56 -1.98 13.39 4.09
CA ALA A 56 -1.11 13.12 5.23
C ALA A 56 -1.50 11.82 5.93
N PHE A 57 -2.79 11.66 6.23
CA PHE A 57 -3.34 10.45 6.81
C PHE A 57 -3.10 9.24 5.90
N SER A 58 -3.31 9.40 4.58
CA SER A 58 -3.03 8.35 3.60
C SER A 58 -1.57 7.93 3.62
N ALA A 59 -0.62 8.87 3.62
CA ALA A 59 0.81 8.57 3.68
C ALA A 59 1.16 7.72 4.92
N VAL A 60 0.67 8.11 6.10
CA VAL A 60 0.90 7.38 7.36
C VAL A 60 0.33 5.96 7.29
N LEU A 61 -0.91 5.82 6.82
CA LEU A 61 -1.58 4.54 6.69
C LEU A 61 -0.83 3.60 5.73
N LEU A 62 -0.38 4.12 4.58
CA LEU A 62 0.35 3.35 3.58
C LEU A 62 1.74 2.93 4.09
N MET A 63 2.43 3.79 4.86
CA MET A 63 3.67 3.39 5.54
C MET A 63 3.43 2.23 6.52
N ALA A 64 2.34 2.26 7.29
CA ALA A 64 1.98 1.15 8.18
C ALA A 64 1.72 -0.15 7.39
N PHE A 65 1.07 -0.08 6.24
CA PHE A 65 0.84 -1.25 5.39
C PHE A 65 2.14 -1.85 4.84
N ILE A 66 3.13 -1.03 4.47
CA ILE A 66 4.46 -1.52 4.09
C ILE A 66 5.08 -2.34 5.22
N LEU A 67 5.01 -1.86 6.46
CA LEU A 67 5.54 -2.57 7.63
C LEU A 67 4.83 -3.91 7.83
N VAL A 68 3.50 -3.94 7.77
CA VAL A 68 2.69 -5.16 7.91
C VAL A 68 3.04 -6.20 6.83
N VAL A 69 3.14 -5.78 5.56
CA VAL A 69 3.46 -6.69 4.44
C VAL A 69 4.88 -7.24 4.56
N ARG A 70 5.85 -6.38 4.89
CA ARG A 70 7.25 -6.81 5.09
C ARG A 70 7.39 -7.77 6.27
N ALA A 71 6.71 -7.50 7.37
CA ALA A 71 6.65 -8.37 8.54
C ALA A 71 6.12 -9.74 8.19
N ARG A 72 5.00 -9.77 7.46
CA ARG A 72 4.33 -11.01 7.07
C ARG A 72 5.17 -11.87 6.12
N ALA A 73 6.02 -11.24 5.33
CA ALA A 73 6.94 -11.90 4.41
C ALA A 73 8.28 -12.32 5.05
N GLY A 74 8.48 -12.09 6.35
CA GLY A 74 9.73 -12.42 7.06
C GLY A 74 10.92 -11.53 6.69
N LEU A 75 10.66 -10.37 6.09
CA LEU A 75 11.70 -9.37 5.84
C LEU A 75 11.96 -8.62 7.14
N ARG A 76 13.24 -8.33 7.47
CA ARG A 76 13.66 -7.67 8.72
C ARG A 76 12.73 -6.51 9.09
N VAL A 77 11.99 -6.69 10.19
CA VAL A 77 11.09 -5.73 10.84
C VAL A 77 11.17 -5.96 12.36
N PRO A 78 10.73 -4.99 13.19
CA PRO A 78 10.67 -5.17 14.64
C PRO A 78 9.85 -6.40 15.05
N THR A 79 10.27 -7.10 16.10
CA THR A 79 9.65 -8.34 16.61
C THR A 79 8.18 -8.18 17.00
N TRP A 80 7.73 -6.99 17.40
CA TRP A 80 6.31 -6.71 17.68
C TRP A 80 5.41 -6.88 16.44
N ALA A 81 5.94 -6.66 15.22
CA ALA A 81 5.20 -6.82 13.98
C ALA A 81 5.00 -8.29 13.57
N LEU A 82 5.73 -9.23 14.20
CA LEU A 82 5.60 -10.67 13.94
C LEU A 82 4.38 -11.28 14.62
N ARG A 83 3.86 -10.66 15.69
CA ARG A 83 2.68 -11.13 16.44
C ARG A 83 1.36 -10.92 15.71
N THR A 84 1.37 -10.23 14.56
CA THR A 84 0.17 -9.67 13.94
C THR A 84 -0.07 -10.19 12.52
N GLY A 85 0.07 -11.51 12.35
CA GLY A 85 -0.25 -12.21 11.09
C GLY A 85 -1.69 -11.96 10.57
N ARG A 86 -2.60 -11.45 11.41
CA ARG A 86 -3.98 -11.05 11.03
C ARG A 86 -4.07 -9.66 10.37
N PHE A 87 -3.18 -8.71 10.67
CA PHE A 87 -3.30 -7.34 10.14
C PHE A 87 -3.11 -7.26 8.62
N ILE A 88 -2.43 -8.24 8.01
CA ILE A 88 -2.30 -8.34 6.55
C ILE A 88 -3.66 -8.37 5.85
N TRP A 89 -4.70 -8.92 6.48
CA TRP A 89 -6.04 -8.94 5.89
C TRP A 89 -6.70 -7.57 5.87
N GLY A 90 -6.34 -6.68 6.80
CA GLY A 90 -6.72 -5.26 6.74
C GLY A 90 -6.11 -4.57 5.51
N VAL A 91 -4.86 -4.88 5.18
CA VAL A 91 -4.19 -4.38 3.96
C VAL A 91 -4.91 -4.90 2.70
N VAL A 92 -5.27 -6.19 2.68
CA VAL A 92 -6.03 -6.80 1.57
C VAL A 92 -7.40 -6.15 1.41
N ALA A 93 -8.14 -5.94 2.51
CA ALA A 93 -9.45 -5.29 2.50
C ALA A 93 -9.35 -3.85 1.99
N TYR A 94 -8.36 -3.09 2.46
CA TYR A 94 -8.09 -1.74 1.95
C TYR A 94 -7.80 -1.75 0.45
N GLY A 95 -6.96 -2.68 -0.04
CA GLY A 95 -6.68 -2.84 -1.46
C GLY A 95 -7.94 -3.13 -2.29
N ALA A 96 -8.84 -4.00 -1.79
CA ALA A 96 -10.10 -4.30 -2.46
C ALA A 96 -11.01 -3.05 -2.56
N ILE A 97 -11.15 -2.31 -1.45
CA ILE A 97 -11.89 -1.04 -1.44
C ILE A 97 -11.25 -0.04 -2.41
N GLY A 98 -9.91 0.04 -2.42
CA GLY A 98 -9.16 0.90 -3.31
C GLY A 98 -9.38 0.57 -4.78
N ILE A 99 -9.46 -0.71 -5.16
CA ILE A 99 -9.80 -1.12 -6.53
C ILE A 99 -11.17 -0.58 -6.91
N VAL A 100 -12.19 -0.80 -6.06
CA VAL A 100 -13.55 -0.32 -6.32
C VAL A 100 -13.57 1.19 -6.46
N ALA A 101 -12.99 1.92 -5.50
CA ALA A 101 -12.93 3.38 -5.50
C ALA A 101 -12.23 3.94 -6.74
N ASN A 102 -11.09 3.35 -7.15
CA ASN A 102 -10.33 3.81 -8.32
C ASN A 102 -10.95 3.35 -9.65
N ALA A 103 -11.77 2.30 -9.66
CA ALA A 103 -12.49 1.87 -10.86
C ALA A 103 -13.71 2.76 -11.14
N ILE A 104 -14.43 3.20 -10.10
CA ILE A 104 -15.63 4.04 -10.21
C ILE A 104 -15.32 5.54 -10.25
N THR A 105 -14.06 5.96 -10.07
CA THR A 105 -13.70 7.38 -10.06
C THR A 105 -14.07 8.05 -11.39
N PRO A 106 -14.72 9.23 -11.36
CA PRO A 106 -15.08 9.96 -12.59
C PRO A 106 -13.84 10.45 -13.35
N SER A 107 -12.70 10.62 -12.69
CA SER A 107 -11.45 11.07 -13.29
C SER A 107 -10.78 9.97 -14.13
N ALA A 108 -10.68 10.18 -15.44
CA ALA A 108 -10.02 9.24 -16.34
C ALA A 108 -8.52 9.10 -16.03
N LEU A 109 -7.85 10.20 -15.65
CA LEU A 109 -6.43 10.19 -15.29
C LEU A 109 -6.18 9.36 -14.03
N GLU A 110 -7.01 9.53 -12.99
CA GLU A 110 -6.89 8.72 -11.78
C GLU A 110 -7.14 7.24 -12.06
N ARG A 111 -8.15 6.92 -12.87
CA ARG A 111 -8.45 5.53 -13.24
C ARG A 111 -7.29 4.89 -14.00
N MET A 112 -6.66 5.62 -14.93
CA MET A 112 -5.57 5.11 -15.74
C MET A 112 -4.29 4.89 -14.91
N ILE A 113 -4.02 5.74 -13.92
CA ILE A 113 -2.79 5.69 -13.11
C ILE A 113 -2.96 4.79 -11.88
N TRP A 114 -4.00 5.00 -11.09
CA TRP A 114 -4.11 4.39 -9.76
C TRP A 114 -4.75 3.02 -9.77
N LEU A 115 -5.69 2.74 -10.67
CA LEU A 115 -6.30 1.42 -10.72
C LEU A 115 -5.25 0.31 -10.95
N PRO A 116 -4.32 0.41 -11.93
CA PRO A 116 -3.25 -0.58 -12.08
C PRO A 116 -2.35 -0.70 -10.83
N VAL A 117 -2.00 0.44 -10.23
CA VAL A 117 -1.15 0.48 -9.02
C VAL A 117 -1.83 -0.26 -7.86
N VAL A 118 -3.10 0.04 -7.59
CA VAL A 118 -3.84 -0.59 -6.49
C VAL A 118 -4.10 -2.07 -6.78
N VAL A 119 -4.34 -2.47 -8.04
CA VAL A 119 -4.44 -3.88 -8.43
C VAL A 119 -3.13 -4.63 -8.13
N VAL A 120 -1.97 -4.05 -8.47
CA VAL A 120 -0.66 -4.65 -8.15
C VAL A 120 -0.48 -4.77 -6.63
N MET A 121 -0.81 -3.73 -5.87
CA MET A 121 -0.76 -3.75 -4.40
C MET A 121 -1.69 -4.81 -3.79
N PHE A 122 -2.91 -4.96 -4.33
CA PHE A 122 -3.87 -5.96 -3.90
C PHE A 122 -3.37 -7.38 -4.18
N CYS A 123 -2.97 -7.67 -5.41
CA CYS A 123 -2.49 -8.99 -5.82
C CYS A 123 -1.25 -9.42 -5.00
N THR A 124 -0.31 -8.50 -4.79
CA THR A 124 0.90 -8.78 -4.01
C THR A 124 0.60 -8.97 -2.52
N SER A 125 -0.31 -8.18 -1.93
CA SER A 125 -0.70 -8.35 -0.51
C SER A 125 -1.49 -9.65 -0.29
N VAL A 126 -2.39 -10.04 -1.20
CA VAL A 126 -3.08 -11.34 -1.16
C VAL A 126 -2.08 -12.50 -1.27
N HIS A 127 -1.09 -12.39 -2.16
CA HIS A 127 -0.07 -13.41 -2.30
C HIS A 127 0.72 -13.59 -1.00
N VAL A 128 1.10 -12.50 -0.33
CA VAL A 128 1.80 -12.54 0.97
C VAL A 128 0.90 -13.08 2.08
N ALA A 129 -0.36 -12.65 2.15
CA ALA A 129 -1.32 -13.06 3.18
C ALA A 129 -1.55 -14.57 3.22
N ARG A 130 -1.62 -15.21 2.05
CA ARG A 130 -1.91 -16.65 1.90
C ARG A 130 -0.74 -17.58 2.27
N ARG A 131 0.46 -17.06 2.49
CA ARG A 131 1.66 -17.87 2.76
C ARG A 131 1.78 -18.14 4.25
N ARG A 132 2.08 -19.37 4.71
CA ARG A 132 2.27 -19.62 6.15
C ARG A 132 3.36 -18.71 6.71
N SER A 133 3.11 -18.09 7.86
CA SER A 133 4.13 -17.35 8.61
C SER A 133 5.25 -18.33 8.96
N VAL A 134 6.50 -17.91 8.84
CA VAL A 134 7.63 -18.66 9.39
C VAL A 134 7.37 -18.77 10.90
N PRO A 135 7.30 -19.98 11.49
CA PRO A 135 7.18 -20.11 12.93
C PRO A 135 8.38 -19.44 13.59
N LEU A 136 8.16 -18.65 14.63
CA LEU A 136 9.25 -18.27 15.53
C LEU A 136 9.65 -19.58 16.22
N SER A 137 10.72 -20.22 15.76
CA SER A 137 11.31 -21.31 16.54
C SER A 137 11.68 -20.73 17.90
N ASN A 138 11.23 -21.41 18.96
CA ASN A 138 11.59 -21.14 20.34
C ASN A 138 13.06 -21.49 20.58
N GLU A 139 13.97 -20.80 19.90
CA GLU A 139 15.39 -20.81 20.23
C GLU A 139 15.69 -19.43 20.84
N ASN A 140 15.96 -19.43 22.15
CA ASN A 140 16.31 -18.29 23.03
C ASN A 140 15.18 -17.72 23.92
N LEU A 141 14.45 -18.58 24.63
CA LEU A 141 14.03 -18.30 26.00
C LEU A 141 14.74 -19.28 26.93
#